data_AF-A0A956Q3Q3-F1
#
_entry.id   AF-A0A956Q3Q3-F1
#
_cell.length_a   1.000
_cell.length_b   1.000
_cell.length_c   1.000
_cell.angle_alpha   90.00
_cell.angle_beta   90.00
_cell.angle_gamma   90.00
#
_symmetry.space_group_name_H-M   'P 1'
#
loop_
_entity.id
_entity.type
_entity.pdbx_description
1 polymer ?
#
loop_
_entity_poly.entity_id
_entity_poly.type
_entity_poly.pdbx_seq_one_letter_code
_entity_poly.pdbx_strand_id
1 'polypeptide(L)' 'ATAKATVPDQTDRFETLDVAFYERVRAQYLNLAKESPARFIVVNAVQPPESVHQDIIRALALNPLPKT' A
#
# COMPACT_ATOMS: atom_id res chain seq x y z
N ALA A 1 17.41 22.03 11.14
CA ALA A 1 18.02 20.76 10.72
C ALA A 1 17.60 19.69 11.72
N THR A 2 16.52 18.96 11.43
CA THR A 2 16.02 17.87 12.29
C THR A 2 16.54 16.55 11.73
N ALA A 3 17.31 15.85 12.55
CA ALA A 3 17.99 14.61 12.21
C ALA A 3 17.00 13.52 11.81
N LYS A 4 17.10 13.03 10.58
CA LYS A 4 16.50 11.78 10.13
C LYS A 4 17.13 10.67 10.97
N ALA A 5 16.34 10.01 11.81
CA ALA A 5 16.80 8.87 12.61
C ALA A 5 17.42 7.84 11.66
N THR A 6 18.73 7.66 11.77
CA THR A 6 19.49 6.61 11.11
C THR A 6 19.05 5.28 11.70
N VAL A 7 18.10 4.60 11.05
CA VAL A 7 17.83 3.19 11.32
C VAL A 7 19.04 2.41 10.80
N PRO A 8 19.66 1.55 11.63
CA PRO A 8 20.89 0.86 11.25
C PRO A 8 20.67 -0.06 10.04
N ASP A 9 21.69 -0.07 9.19
CA ASP A 9 21.92 -0.85 7.97
C ASP A 9 21.83 -2.37 8.21
N GLN A 10 20.63 -2.87 8.39
CA GLN A 10 20.30 -4.28 8.19
C GLN A 10 19.22 -4.29 7.13
N THR A 11 19.58 -4.62 5.89
CA THR A 11 18.61 -5.02 4.87
C THR A 11 17.61 -5.97 5.53
N ASP A 12 16.35 -5.57 5.62
CA ASP A 12 15.30 -6.40 6.20
C ASP A 12 15.29 -7.73 5.42
N ARG A 13 15.00 -8.86 6.09
CA ARG A 13 14.94 -10.18 5.44
C ARG A 13 14.11 -10.15 4.16
N PHE A 14 13.10 -9.28 4.11
CA PHE A 14 12.30 -9.06 2.91
C PHE A 14 13.06 -8.36 1.78
N GLU A 15 13.86 -7.33 2.07
CA GLU A 15 14.59 -6.53 1.07
C GLU A 15 15.63 -7.34 0.28
N THR A 16 16.04 -8.51 0.79
CA THR A 16 16.94 -9.45 0.11
C THR A 16 16.25 -10.47 -0.81
N LEU A 17 14.91 -10.47 -0.85
CA LEU A 17 14.13 -11.41 -1.66
C LEU A 17 14.10 -11.00 -3.14
N ASP A 18 13.95 -12.01 -4.02
CA ASP A 18 13.90 -11.80 -5.47
C ASP A 18 12.60 -11.10 -5.93
N VAL A 19 12.65 -10.43 -7.08
CA VAL A 19 11.52 -9.73 -7.71
C VAL A 19 10.30 -10.65 -7.85
N ALA A 20 10.51 -11.91 -8.21
CA ALA A 20 9.43 -12.89 -8.34
C ALA A 20 8.65 -13.10 -7.03
N PHE A 21 9.27 -12.93 -5.86
CA PHE A 21 8.57 -12.95 -4.59
C PHE A 21 7.57 -11.79 -4.49
N TYR A 22 8.01 -10.56 -4.80
CA TYR A 22 7.16 -9.37 -4.74
C TYR A 22 6.04 -9.40 -5.78
N GLU A 23 6.28 -9.97 -6.96
CA GLU A 23 5.24 -10.18 -7.97
C GLU A 23 4.13 -11.12 -7.46
N ARG A 24 4.51 -12.22 -6.79
CA ARG A 24 3.53 -13.12 -6.15
C ARG A 24 2.75 -12.42 -5.04
N VAL A 25 3.43 -11.64 -4.20
CA VAL A 25 2.78 -10.86 -3.13
C VAL A 25 1.78 -9.86 -3.72
N ARG A 26 2.18 -9.09 -4.74
CA ARG A 26 1.31 -8.16 -5.46
C ARG A 26 0.08 -8.88 -6.04
N ALA A 27 0.28 -10.02 -6.70
CA ALA A 27 -0.82 -10.79 -7.28
C ALA A 27 -1.82 -11.25 -6.21
N GLN A 28 -1.34 -11.69 -5.04
CA GLN A 28 -2.22 -12.12 -3.95
C GLN A 28 -3.03 -10.96 -3.36
N TYR A 29 -2.43 -9.78 -3.14
CA TYR A 29 -3.21 -8.60 -2.70
C TYR A 29 -4.30 -8.22 -3.70
N LEU A 30 -4.01 -8.28 -5.00
CA LEU A 30 -5.01 -8.00 -6.04
C LEU A 30 -6.11 -9.06 -6.08
N ASN A 31 -5.78 -10.33 -5.85
CA ASN A 31 -6.78 -11.40 -5.78
C ASN A 31 -7.72 -11.19 -4.58
N LEU A 32 -7.19 -10.90 -3.39
CA LEU A 32 -8.00 -10.58 -2.21
C LEU A 32 -8.94 -9.40 -2.46
N ALA A 33 -8.45 -8.36 -3.15
CA ALA A 33 -9.27 -7.21 -3.50
C ALA A 33 -10.41 -7.56 -4.47
N LYS A 34 -10.16 -8.47 -5.43
CA LYS A 34 -11.18 -8.97 -6.36
C LYS A 34 -12.21 -9.88 -5.67
N GLU A 35 -11.78 -10.71 -4.73
CA GLU A 35 -12.65 -11.65 -4.00
C GLU A 35 -13.53 -10.95 -2.97
N SER A 36 -13.10 -9.81 -2.44
CA SER A 36 -13.82 -9.04 -1.41
C SER A 36 -13.86 -7.54 -1.72
N PRO A 37 -14.51 -7.12 -2.83
CA PRO A 37 -14.49 -5.72 -3.28
C PRO A 37 -15.17 -4.76 -2.29
N ALA A 38 -16.05 -5.27 -1.42
CA ALA A 38 -16.66 -4.47 -0.35
C ALA A 38 -15.67 -4.11 0.79
N ARG A 39 -14.54 -4.82 0.88
CA ARG A 39 -13.56 -4.67 1.97
C ARG A 39 -12.27 -4.00 1.54
N PHE A 40 -11.97 -3.98 0.25
CA PHE A 40 -10.70 -3.50 -0.29
C PHE A 40 -10.91 -2.44 -1.35
N ILE A 41 -10.09 -1.41 -1.31
CA ILE A 41 -9.98 -0.39 -2.35
C ILE A 41 -8.52 -0.41 -2.84
N VAL A 42 -8.32 -0.54 -4.15
CA VAL A 42 -6.98 -0.56 -4.76
C VAL A 42 -6.62 0.84 -5.21
N VAL A 43 -5.50 1.37 -4.72
CA VAL A 43 -4.97 2.69 -5.10
C VAL A 43 -3.68 2.52 -5.90
N ASN A 44 -3.52 3.30 -6.97
CA ASN A 44 -2.32 3.26 -7.80
C ASN A 44 -1.18 4.06 -7.16
N ALA A 45 -0.23 3.35 -6.55
CA ALA A 45 0.94 3.91 -5.89
C ALA A 45 2.10 4.35 -6.82
N VAL A 46 1.97 4.19 -8.15
CA VAL A 46 2.98 4.69 -9.12
C VAL A 46 2.86 6.21 -9.32
N GLN A 47 1.77 6.82 -8.85
CA GLN A 47 1.53 8.25 -8.93
C GLN A 47 2.36 9.04 -7.90
N PRO A 48 2.49 10.37 -8.06
CA PRO A 48 3.04 11.24 -7.03
C PRO A 48 2.29 11.09 -5.68
N PRO A 49 2.97 11.27 -4.53
CA PRO A 49 2.38 11.09 -3.21
C PRO A 49 1.09 11.90 -2.98
N GLU A 50 1.04 13.12 -3.51
CA GLU A 50 -0.13 14.00 -3.40
C GLU A 50 -1.32 13.41 -4.15
N SER A 51 -1.12 12.85 -5.34
CA SER A 51 -2.17 12.18 -6.12
C SER A 51 -2.67 10.92 -5.43
N VAL A 52 -1.75 10.11 -4.87
CA VAL A 52 -2.11 8.93 -4.06
C VAL A 52 -2.96 9.33 -2.86
N HIS A 53 -2.57 10.40 -2.17
CA HIS A 53 -3.33 10.93 -1.04
C HIS A 53 -4.75 11.36 -1.45
N GLN A 54 -4.89 12.06 -2.57
CA GLN A 54 -6.21 12.46 -3.09
C GLN A 54 -7.09 11.26 -3.46
N ASP A 55 -6.52 10.21 -4.04
CA ASP A 55 -7.25 8.97 -4.35
C ASP A 55 -7.75 8.28 -3.08
N ILE A 56 -6.95 8.26 -2.01
CA ILE A 56 -7.35 7.73 -0.70
C ILE A 56 -8.51 8.55 -0.12
N ILE A 57 -8.42 9.88 -0.11
CA ILE A 57 -9.48 10.75 0.42
C ILE A 57 -10.78 10.56 -0.37
N ARG A 58 -10.69 10.51 -1.71
CA ARG A 58 -11.86 10.26 -2.58
C ARG A 58 -12.50 8.91 -2.27
N ALA A 59 -11.70 7.86 -2.12
CA ALA A 59 -12.17 6.52 -1.79
C ALA A 59 -12.95 6.48 -0.45
N LEU A 60 -12.42 7.14 0.59
CA LEU A 60 -13.07 7.21 1.90
C LEU A 60 -14.35 8.06 1.90
N ALA A 61 -14.41 9.10 1.08
CA ALA A 61 -15.62 9.91 0.92
C ALA A 61 -16.75 9.12 0.25
N LEU A 62 -16.43 8.26 -0.73
CA LEU A 62 -17.40 7.41 -1.43
C LEU A 62 -17.80 6.18 -0.61
N ASN A 63 -16.90 5.68 0.24
CA ASN A 63 -17.12 4.49 1.06
C ASN A 63 -16.77 4.78 2.52
N PRO A 64 -17.65 5.51 3.25
CA PRO A 64 -17.36 5.96 4.60
C PRO A 64 -17.14 4.76 5.54
N LEU A 65 -16.16 4.89 6.42
CA LEU A 65 -15.88 3.85 7.41
C LEU A 65 -17.10 3.66 8.32
N PRO A 66 -17.39 2.40 8.72
CA PRO A 66 -18.45 2.14 9.69
C PRO A 66 -18.18 2.94 10.97
N LYS A 67 -19.22 3.59 11.48
CA LYS A 67 -19.16 4.25 12.79
C LYS A 67 -19.19 3.17 13.86
N THR A 68 -18.22 3.20 14.77
CA THR A 68 -18.12 2.32 15.94
C THR A 68 -19.26 2.55 16.92
#